data_AF-A0A7C3U7P0-F1
#
_entry.id   AF-A0A7C3U7P0-F1
#
_cell.length_a   1.000
_cell.length_b   1.000
_cell.length_c   1.000
_cell.angle_alpha   90.00
_cell.angle_beta   90.00
_cell.angle_gamma   90.00
#
_symmetry.space_group_name_H-M   'P 1'
#
loop_
_entity.id
_entity.type
_entity.pdbx_description
1 polymer ?
#
loop_
_entity_poly.entity_id
_entity_poly.type
_entity_poly.pdbx_seq_one_letter_code
_entity_poly.pdbx_strand_id
1 'polypeptide(L)'
;MRNKVVSFAGKELRIEEKRIGDLEKLLVELFPSSKGKIANIDLQKELGSLDFDILYKKLPAIFPDLTKADIQNAYMSEVEALLEAFIDVNFLGLKKLLKPLLTLAQSGLAQRS
;
A
#
# COMPACT_ATOMS: atom_id res chain seq x y z
N MET A 1 4.83 -7.21 -16.95
CA MET A 1 5.04 -6.15 -15.96
C MET A 1 3.78 -5.31 -15.91
N ARG A 2 3.09 -5.29 -14.79
CA ARG A 2 1.85 -4.54 -14.61
C ARG A 2 2.17 -3.05 -14.39
N ASN A 3 1.32 -2.17 -14.91
CA ASN A 3 1.38 -0.75 -14.64
C ASN A 3 -0.02 -0.13 -14.63
N LYS A 4 -0.13 1.06 -14.04
CA LYS A 4 -1.36 1.86 -14.03
C LYS A 4 -0.98 3.34 -13.98
N VAL A 5 -1.65 4.17 -14.77
CA VAL A 5 -1.48 5.63 -14.72
C VAL A 5 -2.60 6.21 -13.86
N VAL A 6 -2.24 7.13 -12.95
CA VAL A 6 -3.16 7.80 -12.03
C VAL A 6 -2.92 9.29 -12.08
N SER A 7 -3.98 10.07 -12.20
CA SER A 7 -3.91 11.52 -12.01
C SER A 7 -3.87 11.86 -10.52
N PHE A 8 -2.88 12.66 -10.10
CA PHE A 8 -2.70 13.08 -8.73
C PHE A 8 -2.16 14.51 -8.69
N ALA A 9 -2.84 15.42 -7.97
CA ALA A 9 -2.43 16.82 -7.86
C ALA A 9 -2.21 17.50 -9.23
N GLY A 10 -3.05 17.15 -10.22
CA GLY A 10 -2.98 17.72 -11.58
C GLY A 10 -1.87 17.15 -12.48
N LYS A 11 -1.12 16.12 -12.05
CA LYS A 11 -0.13 15.41 -12.87
C LYS A 11 -0.46 13.93 -13.03
N GLU A 12 0.09 13.32 -14.06
CA GLU A 12 -0.02 11.88 -14.28
C GLU A 12 1.17 11.15 -13.63
N LEU A 13 0.87 10.19 -12.75
CA LEU A 13 1.84 9.32 -12.12
C LEU A 13 1.70 7.91 -12.69
N ARG A 14 2.84 7.33 -13.07
CA ARG A 14 2.89 5.96 -13.57
C ARG A 14 3.33 5.02 -12.45
N ILE A 15 2.41 4.15 -12.05
CA ILE A 15 2.67 3.12 -11.05
C ILE A 15 3.10 1.86 -11.76
N GLU A 16 4.27 1.34 -11.40
CA GLU A 16 4.85 0.14 -11.99
C GLU A 16 5.00 -0.98 -10.97
N GLU A 17 4.90 -2.22 -11.47
CA GLU A 17 5.11 -3.43 -10.68
C GLU A 17 6.56 -3.51 -10.21
N LYS A 18 6.73 -3.54 -8.89
CA LYS A 18 8.02 -3.72 -8.22
C LYS A 18 8.30 -5.21 -8.01
N ARG A 19 9.59 -5.57 -8.00
CA ARG A 19 10.00 -6.94 -7.62
C ARG A 19 9.72 -7.16 -6.13
N ILE A 20 9.50 -8.41 -5.74
CA ILE A 20 9.22 -8.79 -4.33
C ILE A 20 10.30 -8.26 -3.38
N GLY A 21 11.59 -8.36 -3.75
CA GLY A 21 12.68 -7.84 -2.92
C GLY A 21 12.73 -6.31 -2.80
N ASP A 22 12.23 -5.59 -3.80
CA ASP A 22 12.13 -4.12 -3.73
C ASP A 22 10.93 -3.71 -2.86
N LEU A 23 9.83 -4.48 -2.91
CA LEU A 23 8.70 -4.29 -2.01
C LEU A 23 9.07 -4.58 -0.55
N GLU A 24 9.87 -5.62 -0.29
CA GLU A 24 10.36 -5.92 1.06
C GLU A 24 11.19 -4.76 1.62
N LYS A 25 12.15 -4.23 0.85
CA LYS A 25 12.93 -3.05 1.24
C LYS A 25 12.04 -1.83 1.50
N LEU A 26 11.09 -1.56 0.59
CA LEU A 26 10.14 -0.47 0.76
C LEU A 26 9.33 -0.61 2.04
N LEU A 27 8.86 -1.82 2.38
CA LEU A 27 8.14 -2.07 3.63
C LEU A 27 9.02 -1.88 4.86
N VAL A 28 10.30 -2.25 4.81
CA VAL A 28 11.27 -1.98 5.88
C VAL A 28 11.50 -0.48 6.05
N GLU A 29 11.62 0.27 4.96
CA GLU A 29 11.82 1.73 5.00
C GLU A 29 10.59 2.45 5.55
N LEU A 30 9.39 2.04 5.14
CA LEU A 30 8.13 2.66 5.57
C LEU A 30 7.72 2.25 6.98
N PHE A 31 8.03 1.02 7.37
CA PHE A 31 7.66 0.44 8.66
C PHE A 31 8.88 -0.28 9.26
N PRO A 32 9.91 0.46 9.73
CA PRO A 32 11.14 -0.12 10.25
C PRO A 32 10.88 -1.03 11.47
N SER A 33 9.83 -0.74 12.24
CA SER A 33 9.29 -1.56 13.33
C SER A 33 8.91 -2.97 12.88
N SER A 34 8.51 -3.15 11.62
CA SER A 34 8.06 -4.44 11.07
C SER A 34 9.19 -5.40 10.69
N LYS A 35 10.43 -4.89 10.54
CA LYS A 35 11.59 -5.64 10.01
C LYS A 35 11.28 -6.36 8.69
N GLY A 36 10.43 -5.78 7.84
CA GLY A 36 10.06 -6.32 6.52
C GLY A 36 9.01 -7.43 6.57
N LYS A 37 8.53 -7.81 7.76
CA LYS A 37 7.48 -8.81 7.92
C LYS A 37 6.12 -8.13 7.89
N ILE A 38 5.32 -8.40 6.86
CA ILE A 38 3.93 -7.90 6.73
C ILE A 38 3.11 -8.22 7.99
N ALA A 39 3.30 -9.41 8.57
CA ALA A 39 2.61 -9.85 9.78
C ALA A 39 2.95 -9.04 11.05
N ASN A 40 4.07 -8.31 11.04
CA ASN A 40 4.52 -7.47 12.16
C ASN A 40 4.11 -6.01 11.98
N ILE A 41 3.46 -5.65 10.87
CA ILE A 41 2.96 -4.29 10.65
C ILE A 41 1.66 -4.16 11.45
N ASP A 42 1.75 -3.53 12.62
CA ASP A 42 0.58 -3.09 13.37
C ASP A 42 0.03 -1.82 12.72
N LEU A 43 -0.83 -2.02 11.72
CA LEU A 43 -1.47 -0.92 10.97
C LEU A 43 -2.23 0.02 11.89
N GLN A 44 -2.78 -0.44 13.02
CA GLN A 44 -3.47 0.45 13.96
C GLN A 44 -2.52 1.29 14.80
N LYS A 45 -1.35 0.79 15.20
CA LYS A 45 -0.33 1.63 15.84
C LYS A 45 0.37 2.58 14.89
N GLU A 46 0.59 2.15 13.65
CA GLU A 46 1.30 2.94 12.63
C GLU A 46 0.37 3.95 11.94
N LEU A 47 -0.94 3.68 11.86
CA LEU A 47 -1.95 4.56 11.24
C LEU A 47 -2.94 5.18 12.24
N GLY A 48 -2.98 4.74 13.50
CA GLY A 48 -3.85 5.31 14.54
C GLY A 48 -3.47 6.75 14.90
N SER A 49 -2.26 7.16 14.53
CA SER A 49 -1.79 8.54 14.49
C SER A 49 -1.66 8.99 13.02
N LEU A 50 -2.71 8.81 12.19
CA LEU A 50 -2.83 9.35 10.83
C LEU A 50 -2.81 10.88 10.88
N ASP A 51 -1.66 11.42 11.24
CA ASP A 51 -1.35 12.82 11.10
C ASP A 51 -0.96 13.04 9.64
N PHE A 52 -1.36 14.18 9.06
CA PHE A 52 -1.04 14.50 7.66
C PHE A 52 0.47 14.44 7.39
N ASP A 53 1.26 14.60 8.45
CA ASP A 53 2.72 14.46 8.47
C ASP A 53 3.21 13.07 8.02
N ILE A 54 2.43 12.01 8.24
CA ILE A 54 2.72 10.66 7.72
C ILE A 54 2.53 10.62 6.21
N LEU A 55 1.47 11.22 5.67
CA LEU A 55 1.23 11.28 4.23
C LEU A 55 2.36 12.04 3.54
N TYR A 56 2.77 13.18 4.10
CA TYR A 56 3.86 14.01 3.55
C TYR A 56 5.23 13.32 3.57
N LYS A 57 5.47 12.37 4.47
CA LYS A 57 6.75 11.63 4.57
C LYS A 57 6.73 10.31 3.80
N LYS A 58 5.65 9.54 3.90
CA LYS A 58 5.57 8.17 3.37
C LYS A 58 5.17 8.13 1.90
N LEU A 59 4.29 9.02 1.43
CA LEU A 59 3.92 9.04 0.00
C LEU A 59 5.11 9.33 -0.91
N PRO A 60 5.99 10.32 -0.62
CA PRO A 60 7.19 10.54 -1.45
C PRO A 60 8.17 9.37 -1.41
N ALA A 61 8.24 8.60 -0.32
CA ALA A 61 9.08 7.41 -0.25
C ALA A 61 8.58 6.27 -1.16
N ILE A 62 7.25 6.13 -1.31
CA ILE A 62 6.64 5.14 -2.22
C ILE A 62 6.67 5.64 -3.67
N PHE A 63 6.39 6.92 -3.85
CA PHE A 63 6.24 7.61 -5.13
C PHE A 63 7.22 8.80 -5.17
N PRO A 64 8.50 8.58 -5.55
CA PRO A 64 9.54 9.61 -5.50
C PRO A 64 9.27 10.83 -6.39
N ASP A 65 8.37 10.70 -7.37
CA ASP A 65 7.91 11.79 -8.22
C ASP A 65 6.93 12.75 -7.50
N LEU A 66 6.55 12.45 -6.25
CA LEU A 66 5.71 13.32 -5.42
C LEU A 66 6.56 14.22 -4.52
N THR A 67 6.27 15.51 -4.58
CA THR A 67 6.74 16.50 -3.62
C THR A 67 5.72 16.67 -2.49
N LYS A 68 6.16 17.26 -1.39
CA LYS A 68 5.26 17.67 -0.31
C LYS A 68 4.15 18.61 -0.80
N ALA A 69 4.46 19.52 -1.72
CA ALA A 69 3.50 20.47 -2.25
C ALA A 69 2.40 19.78 -3.06
N ASP A 70 2.74 18.72 -3.82
CA ASP A 70 1.72 17.93 -4.54
C ASP A 70 0.74 17.30 -3.56
N ILE A 71 1.24 16.73 -2.47
CA ILE A 71 0.40 16.05 -1.47
C ILE A 71 -0.48 17.05 -0.72
N GLN A 72 0.03 18.24 -0.42
CA GLN A 72 -0.75 19.29 0.26
C GLN A 72 -1.88 19.86 -0.61
N ASN A 73 -1.71 19.83 -1.93
CA ASN A 73 -2.71 20.32 -2.89
C ASN A 73 -3.58 19.20 -3.47
N ALA A 74 -3.37 17.94 -3.07
CA ALA A 74 -4.14 16.81 -3.52
C ALA A 74 -5.46 16.67 -2.75
N TYR A 75 -6.51 16.24 -3.44
CA TYR A 75 -7.72 15.78 -2.79
C TYR A 75 -7.50 14.42 -2.13
N MET A 76 -8.20 14.14 -1.03
CA MET A 76 -8.12 12.83 -0.37
C MET A 76 -8.50 11.68 -1.32
N SER A 77 -9.45 11.90 -2.23
CA SER A 77 -9.81 10.93 -3.27
C SER A 77 -8.68 10.63 -4.25
N GLU A 78 -7.78 11.58 -4.51
CA GLU A 78 -6.58 11.34 -5.34
C GLU A 78 -5.56 10.48 -4.57
N VAL A 79 -5.42 10.71 -3.26
CA VAL A 79 -4.59 9.87 -2.36
C VAL A 79 -5.10 8.44 -2.31
N GLU A 80 -6.42 8.26 -2.14
CA GLU A 80 -7.05 6.95 -2.15
C GLU A 80 -6.83 6.24 -3.50
N ALA A 81 -7.07 6.92 -4.62
CA ALA A 81 -6.87 6.37 -5.97
C ALA A 81 -5.42 5.95 -6.23
N LEU A 82 -4.46 6.74 -5.76
CA LEU A 82 -3.03 6.44 -5.86
C LEU A 82 -2.65 5.19 -5.07
N LEU A 83 -3.13 5.07 -3.83
CA LEU A 83 -2.88 3.90 -2.99
C LEU A 83 -3.55 2.64 -3.54
N GLU A 84 -4.79 2.75 -4.03
CA GLU A 84 -5.49 1.64 -4.66
C GLU A 84 -4.73 1.14 -5.91
N ALA A 85 -4.27 2.06 -6.76
CA ALA A 85 -3.47 1.70 -7.93
C ALA A 85 -2.17 0.99 -7.56
N PHE A 86 -1.49 1.44 -6.49
CA PHE A 86 -0.30 0.76 -5.99
C PHE A 86 -0.59 -0.65 -5.49
N ILE A 87 -1.69 -0.84 -4.75
CA ILE A 87 -2.13 -2.16 -4.27
C ILE A 87 -2.48 -3.08 -5.44
N ASP A 88 -3.20 -2.58 -6.45
CA ASP A 88 -3.58 -3.37 -7.61
C ASP A 88 -2.35 -3.80 -8.44
N VAL A 89 -1.40 -2.90 -8.66
CA VAL A 89 -0.22 -3.22 -9.47
C VAL A 89 0.69 -4.23 -8.76
N ASN A 90 0.90 -4.07 -7.44
CA ASN A 90 1.90 -4.85 -6.70
C ASN A 90 1.32 -6.05 -5.93
N PHE A 91 0.06 -5.99 -5.50
CA PHE A 91 -0.55 -6.97 -4.58
C PHE A 91 -1.82 -7.62 -5.13
N LEU A 92 -2.27 -7.36 -6.36
CA LEU A 92 -3.48 -7.99 -6.93
C LEU A 92 -3.44 -9.52 -6.89
N GLY A 93 -2.27 -10.13 -7.10
CA GLY A 93 -2.12 -11.59 -6.99
C GLY A 93 -2.37 -12.08 -5.56
N LEU A 94 -1.79 -11.40 -4.58
CA LEU A 94 -2.01 -11.69 -3.16
C LEU A 94 -3.47 -11.44 -2.74
N LYS A 95 -4.09 -10.34 -3.18
CA LYS A 95 -5.51 -10.02 -2.93
C LYS A 95 -6.43 -11.13 -3.45
N LYS A 96 -6.12 -11.69 -4.63
CA LYS A 96 -6.85 -12.82 -5.21
C LYS A 96 -6.62 -14.14 -4.47
N LEU A 97 -5.44 -14.35 -3.86
CA LEU A 97 -5.12 -15.56 -3.09
C LEU A 97 -5.69 -15.54 -1.67
N LEU A 98 -5.74 -14.36 -1.03
CA LEU A 98 -6.25 -14.21 0.33
C LEU A 98 -7.72 -14.61 0.46
N LYS A 99 -8.57 -14.24 -0.51
CA LYS A 99 -10.01 -14.54 -0.45
C LYS A 99 -10.30 -16.05 -0.42
N PRO A 100 -9.78 -16.88 -1.35
CA PRO A 100 -9.89 -18.34 -1.26
C PRO A 100 -9.30 -18.92 0.03
N LEU A 101 -8.14 -18.44 0.48
CA LEU A 101 -7.51 -18.94 1.72
C LEU A 101 -8.36 -18.67 2.96
N LEU A 102 -8.96 -17.47 3.06
CA LEU A 102 -9.90 -17.13 4.12
C LEU A 102 -11.17 -17.98 4.08
N THR A 103 -11.71 -18.22 2.88
CA THR A 103 -12.86 -19.11 2.70
C THR A 103 -12.52 -20.54 3.17
N LEU A 104 -11.35 -21.07 2.79
CA LEU A 104 -10.90 -22.40 3.23
C LEU A 104 -10.68 -22.47 4.74
N ALA A 105 -10.09 -21.44 5.35
CA ALA A 105 -9.90 -21.37 6.80
C ALA A 105 -11.24 -21.33 7.55
N GLN A 106 -12.22 -20.56 7.06
CA GLN A 106 -13.58 -20.51 7.62
C GLN A 106 -14.32 -21.83 7.46
N SER A 107 -14.23 -22.48 6.30
CA SER A 107 -14.82 -23.79 6.07
C SER A 107 -14.21 -24.87 6.97
N GLY A 108 -12.89 -24.84 7.21
CA GLY A 108 -12.23 -25.77 8.12
C GLY A 108 -12.57 -25.54 9.60
N LEU A 109 -12.87 -24.31 10.01
CA LEU A 109 -13.37 -23.99 11.35
C LEU A 109 -14.83 -24.41 11.53
N ALA A 110 -15.69 -24.20 10.51
CA ALA A 110 -17.08 -24.64 10.51
C ALA A 110 -17.25 -26.18 10.52
N GLN A 111 -16.25 -26.92 10.04
CA GLN A 111 -16.26 -28.38 10.05
C GLN A 111 -15.83 -28.99 11.40
N ARG A 112 -15.36 -28.15 12.34
CA ARG A 112 -14.95 -28.53 13.71
C ARG A 112 -15.93 -28.09 14.80
N SER A 113 -17.03 -27.44 14.45
CA SER A 113 -18.12 -27.01 15.35
C SER A 113 -19.31 -27.95 15.31
#